data_AF-A0A8T3PKU8-F1
#
_entry.id   AF-A0A8T3PKU8-F1
#
_cell.length_a   1.000
_cell.length_b   1.000
_cell.length_c   1.000
_cell.angle_alpha   90.00
_cell.angle_beta   90.00
_cell.angle_gamma   90.00
#
_symmetry.space_group_name_H-M   'P 1'
#
loop_
_entity.id
_entity.type
_entity.pdbx_description
1 polymer ?
#
loop_
_entity_poly.entity_id
_entity_poly.type
_entity_poly.pdbx_seq_one_letter_code
_entity_poly.pdbx_strand_id
1 'polypeptide(L)' 'MTTMINELYDALRKAGVDEEIARKAAQAVLGAEEKEQLVTKDFLRAEMEALKSELIKWNVGAMAVLTGVFAAIVKLT' A
#
# COMPACT_ATOMS: atom_id res chain seq x y z
N MET A 1 -4.90 -20.30 6.30
CA MET A 1 -4.78 -19.10 7.18
C MET A 1 -5.41 -19.38 8.54
N THR A 2 -6.66 -19.85 8.59
CA THR A 2 -7.30 -20.44 9.79
C THR A 2 -6.48 -21.56 10.46
N THR A 3 -5.66 -22.30 9.70
CA THR A 3 -4.74 -23.32 10.24
C THR A 3 -3.69 -22.75 11.20
N MET A 4 -3.05 -21.62 10.85
CA MET A 4 -1.98 -21.02 11.68
C MET A 4 -2.54 -20.44 12.98
N ILE A 5 -3.79 -19.97 12.94
CA ILE A 5 -4.51 -19.43 14.11
C ILE A 5 -4.90 -20.56 15.06
N ASN A 6 -5.36 -21.70 14.53
CA ASN A 6 -5.62 -22.89 15.33
C ASN A 6 -4.33 -23.43 15.94
N GLU A 7 -3.22 -23.39 15.21
CA GLU A 7 -1.90 -23.76 15.72
C GLU A 7 -1.42 -22.82 16.84
N LEU A 8 -1.64 -21.51 16.71
CA LEU A 8 -1.33 -20.53 17.76
C LEU A 8 -2.20 -20.74 19.01
N TYR A 9 -3.50 -20.96 18.81
CA TYR A 9 -4.43 -21.28 19.89
C TYR A 9 -4.04 -22.56 20.63
N ASP A 10 -3.75 -23.63 19.89
CA ASP A 10 -3.33 -24.92 20.42
C ASP A 10 -1.97 -24.83 21.13
N ALA A 11 -1.04 -24.02 20.61
CA ALA A 11 0.24 -23.75 21.26
C ALA A 11 0.06 -23.02 22.59
N LEU A 12 -0.81 -22.00 22.64
CA LEU A 12 -1.15 -21.28 23.87
C LEU A 12 -1.83 -22.20 24.89
N ARG A 13 -2.73 -23.07 24.45
CA ARG A 13 -3.36 -24.08 25.32
C ARG A 13 -2.37 -25.10 25.85
N LYS A 14 -1.46 -25.59 25.01
CA LYS A 14 -0.36 -26.49 25.43
C LYS A 14 0.63 -25.82 26.39
N ALA A 15 0.79 -24.50 26.29
CA ALA A 15 1.59 -23.70 27.23
C ALA A 15 0.87 -23.42 28.57
N GLY A 16 -0.37 -23.90 28.74
CA GLY A 16 -1.15 -23.72 29.96
C GLY A 16 -1.85 -22.36 30.07
N VAL A 17 -1.98 -21.62 28.96
CA VAL A 17 -2.73 -20.36 28.93
C VAL A 17 -4.22 -20.67 29.06
N ASP A 18 -4.90 -19.86 29.87
CA ASP A 18 -6.35 -19.94 30.06
C ASP A 18 -7.10 -19.81 28.72
N GLU A 19 -8.18 -20.56 28.56
CA GLU A 19 -8.93 -20.66 27.30
C GLU A 19 -9.49 -19.32 26.82
N GLU A 20 -9.95 -18.49 27.75
CA GLU A 20 -10.46 -17.15 27.46
C GLU A 20 -9.34 -16.26 26.90
N ILE A 21 -8.13 -16.38 27.47
CA ILE A 21 -6.95 -15.59 27.09
C ILE A 21 -6.36 -16.09 25.77
N ALA A 22 -6.24 -17.41 25.59
CA ALA A 22 -5.73 -18.02 24.37
C ALA A 22 -6.62 -17.67 23.16
N ARG A 23 -7.94 -17.72 23.34
CA ARG A 23 -8.91 -17.34 22.31
C ARG A 23 -8.82 -15.85 21.95
N LYS A 24 -8.71 -14.97 22.95
CA LYS A 24 -8.56 -13.52 22.72
C LYS A 24 -7.23 -13.19 22.04
N ALA A 25 -6.14 -13.86 22.40
CA ALA A 25 -4.85 -13.68 21.76
C ALA A 25 -4.87 -14.12 20.28
N ALA A 26 -5.45 -15.28 20.00
CA ALA A 26 -5.62 -15.77 18.63
C ALA A 26 -6.53 -14.84 17.78
N GLN A 27 -7.60 -14.30 18.37
CA GLN A 27 -8.48 -13.34 17.71
C GLN A 27 -7.86 -11.94 17.53
N ALA A 28 -6.96 -11.51 18.42
CA ALA A 28 -6.25 -10.25 18.27
C ALA A 28 -5.31 -10.27 17.06
N VAL A 29 -4.70 -11.43 16.76
CA VAL A 29 -3.88 -11.64 15.55
C VAL A 29 -4.75 -11.57 14.29
N LEU A 30 -5.94 -12.18 14.30
CA LEU A 30 -6.94 -12.02 13.23
C LEU A 30 -7.30 -10.56 12.97
N GLY A 31 -7.58 -9.79 14.03
CA GLY A 31 -7.98 -8.39 13.92
C GLY A 31 -6.86 -7.44 13.44
N ALA A 32 -5.60 -7.83 13.63
CA ALA A 32 -4.44 -7.11 13.08
C ALA A 32 -4.25 -7.43 11.59
N GLU A 33 -4.38 -8.69 11.19
CA GLU A 33 -4.17 -9.14 9.81
C GLU A 33 -5.33 -8.80 8.86
N GLU A 34 -6.59 -8.81 9.30
CA GLU A 34 -7.74 -8.42 8.45
C GLU A 34 -7.84 -6.91 8.21
N LYS A 35 -7.31 -6.09 9.13
CA LYS A 35 -7.36 -4.61 9.03
C LYS A 35 -6.16 -4.02 8.31
N GLU A 36 -5.07 -4.76 8.21
CA GLU A 36 -4.00 -4.41 7.29
C GLU A 36 -4.42 -4.89 5.89
N GLN A 37 -5.01 -3.99 5.11
CA GLN A 37 -4.59 -3.91 3.69
C GLN A 37 -3.08 -3.72 3.76
N LEU A 38 -2.35 -4.84 3.82
CA LEU A 38 -0.90 -4.85 3.93
C LEU A 38 -0.42 -4.08 2.70
N VAL A 39 -0.02 -2.83 2.93
CA VAL A 39 0.64 -1.98 1.94
C VAL A 39 1.94 -2.70 1.63
N THR A 40 1.89 -3.59 0.64
CA THR A 40 3.05 -4.39 0.28
C THR A 40 4.06 -3.49 -0.40
N LYS A 41 5.33 -3.89 -0.35
CA LYS A 41 6.38 -3.19 -1.08
C LYS A 41 6.06 -3.10 -2.58
N ASP A 42 5.40 -4.11 -3.13
CA ASP A 42 4.99 -4.14 -4.53
C ASP A 42 3.84 -3.17 -4.80
N PHE A 43 2.87 -3.06 -3.89
CA PHE A 43 1.81 -2.05 -3.95
C PHE A 43 2.39 -0.63 -3.96
N LEU A 44 3.28 -0.31 -3.01
CA LEU A 44 3.96 1.00 -2.96
C LEU A 44 4.76 1.29 -4.22
N ARG A 45 5.44 0.28 -4.77
CA ARG A 45 6.19 0.41 -6.01
C ARG A 45 5.28 0.73 -7.19
N ALA A 46 4.15 0.03 -7.29
CA ALA A 46 3.17 0.27 -8.34
C ALA A 46 2.56 1.69 -8.25
N GLU A 47 2.18 2.14 -7.05
CA GLU A 47 1.67 3.51 -6.86
C GLU A 47 2.72 4.56 -7.18
N MET A 48 3.98 4.33 -6.80
CA MET A 48 5.07 5.26 -7.08
C MET A 48 5.40 5.33 -8.57
N GLU A 49 5.34 4.22 -9.29
CA GLU A 49 5.49 4.17 -10.75
C GLU A 49 4.32 4.88 -11.46
N ALA A 50 3.09 4.69 -10.98
CA ALA A 50 1.91 5.38 -11.50
C ALA A 50 2.03 6.90 -11.31
N LEU A 51 2.34 7.35 -10.10
CA LEU A 51 2.51 8.77 -9.78
C LEU A 51 3.63 9.42 -10.61
N LYS A 52 4.75 8.71 -10.78
CA LYS A 52 5.87 9.17 -11.63
C LYS A 52 5.43 9.31 -13.09
N SER A 53 4.64 8.37 -13.61
CA SER A 53 4.12 8.41 -14.98
C SER A 53 3.19 9.62 -15.19
N GLU A 54 2.29 9.88 -14.25
CA GLU A 54 1.40 11.05 -14.30
C GLU A 54 2.17 12.36 -14.26
N LEU A 55 3.17 12.47 -13.37
CA LEU A 55 4.02 13.66 -13.28
C LEU A 55 4.78 13.91 -14.59
N ILE A 56 5.32 12.87 -15.22
CA ILE A 56 6.00 12.99 -16.52
C ILE A 56 5.03 13.50 -17.59
N LYS A 57 3.82 12.94 -17.67
CA LYS A 57 2.81 13.38 -18.65
C LYS A 57 2.47 14.86 -18.48
N TRP A 58 2.24 15.31 -17.25
CA TRP A 58 1.95 16.71 -16.96
C TRP A 58 3.13 17.63 -17.27
N ASN A 59 4.35 17.24 -16.93
CA ASN A 59 5.55 18.03 -17.24
C ASN A 59 5.76 18.16 -18.76
N VAL A 60 5.60 17.07 -19.52
CA VAL A 60 5.71 17.12 -20.99
C VAL A 60 4.62 18.02 -21.58
N GLY A 61 3.38 17.90 -21.10
CA GLY A 61 2.28 18.78 -21.52
C GLY A 61 2.56 20.25 -21.24
N ALA A 62 3.00 20.58 -20.01
CA ALA A 62 3.35 21.94 -19.63
C ALA A 62 4.50 22.51 -20.49
N MET A 63 5.55 21.71 -20.73
CA MET A 63 6.67 22.12 -21.59
C MET A 63 6.24 22.35 -23.04
N ALA A 64 5.33 21.53 -23.57
CA ALA A 64 4.78 21.73 -24.91
C ALA A 64 4.00 23.05 -25.01
N VAL A 65 3.19 23.38 -24.00
CA VAL A 65 2.47 24.66 -23.93
C VAL A 65 3.45 25.84 -23.88
N LEU A 66 4.43 25.80 -22.97
CA LEU A 66 5.42 26.86 -22.84
C LEU A 66 6.22 27.07 -24.14
N THR A 67 6.63 25.97 -24.77
CA THR A 67 7.32 26.01 -26.07
C THR A 67 6.44 26.64 -27.16
N GLY A 68 5.16 26.29 -27.20
CA GLY A 68 4.21 26.86 -28.15
C GLY A 68 4.02 28.37 -27.97
N VAL A 69 3.87 28.82 -26.72
CA VAL A 69 3.78 30.25 -26.36
C VAL A 69 5.05 30.98 -26.77
N PHE A 70 6.22 30.44 -26.45
CA PHE A 70 7.50 31.03 -26.82
C PHE A 70 7.65 31.18 -28.34
N ALA A 71 7.32 30.13 -29.11
CA ALA A 71 7.36 30.17 -30.56
C ALA A 71 6.42 31.23 -31.16
N ALA A 72 5.23 31.39 -30.58
CA ALA A 72 4.29 32.44 -31.00
C ALA A 72 4.85 33.85 -30.73
N ILE A 73 5.45 34.09 -29.55
CA ILE A 73 6.07 35.37 -29.21
C ILE A 73 7.21 35.70 -30.17
N VAL A 74 8.12 34.74 -30.42
CA VAL A 74 9.24 34.92 -31.35
C VAL A 74 8.76 35.23 -32.76
N LYS A 75 7.65 34.63 -33.21
CA LYS A 75 7.08 34.91 -34.54
C LYS A 75 6.42 36.30 -34.64
N LEU A 76 5.97 36.85 -33.51
CA LEU A 76 5.28 38.15 -33.44
C LEU A 76 6.24 39.34 -33.21
N THR A 77 7.51 39.07 -32.88
CA THR A 77 8.57 40.08 -32.68
C THR A 77 9.43 40.20 -33.92
#